data_AF-A0A7X4AJQ5-F1
#
_entry.id   AF-A0A7X4AJQ5-F1
#
_cell.length_a   1.000
_cell.length_b   1.000
_cell.length_c   1.000
_cell.angle_alpha   90.00
_cell.angle_beta   90.00
_cell.angle_gamma   90.00
#
_symmetry.space_group_name_H-M   'P 1'
#
loop_
_entity.id
_entity.type
_entity.pdbx_description
1 polymer ?
#
loop_
_entity_poly.entity_id
_entity_poly.type
_entity_poly.pdbx_seq_one_letter_code
_entity_poly.pdbx_strand_id
1 'polypeptide(L)'
;MAIEQIKVAYSRMESVESVKTGDDATLLLLAALMSDPVSGSLKSHLLNFALKLAARRAGDYAEFFRESRPVLSDLKYQQAVLLGRCQSNGANDDWSTVADDLRTLSELEERIRRSVMERS
;
A
#
# COMPACT_ATOMS: atom_id res chain seq x y z
N MET A 1 -12.07 16.04 11.37
CA MET A 1 -11.50 16.93 10.33
C MET A 1 -10.50 16.21 9.41
N ALA A 2 -9.43 15.60 9.93
CA ALA A 2 -8.42 14.91 9.10
C ALA A 2 -9.01 13.76 8.25
N ILE A 3 -9.89 12.93 8.81
CA ILE A 3 -10.48 11.82 8.03
C ILE A 3 -11.39 12.29 6.90
N GLU A 4 -12.12 13.40 7.09
CA GLU A 4 -12.96 13.96 6.04
C GLU A 4 -12.12 14.48 4.88
N GLN A 5 -10.95 15.07 5.16
CA GLN A 5 -9.99 15.44 4.11
C GLN A 5 -9.45 14.21 3.38
N ILE A 6 -9.19 13.11 4.09
CA ILE A 6 -8.76 11.84 3.49
C ILE A 6 -9.88 11.27 2.61
N LYS A 7 -11.13 11.24 3.07
CA LYS A 7 -12.29 10.80 2.26
C LYS A 7 -12.41 11.62 0.97
N VAL A 8 -12.30 12.95 1.07
CA VAL A 8 -12.31 13.83 -0.11
C VAL A 8 -11.17 13.49 -1.07
N ALA A 9 -9.97 13.19 -0.56
CA ALA A 9 -8.84 12.77 -1.38
C ALA A 9 -9.13 11.44 -2.09
N TYR A 10 -9.67 10.44 -1.40
CA TYR A 10 -10.08 9.16 -2.00
C TYR A 10 -11.11 9.38 -3.11
N SER A 11 -12.21 10.09 -2.83
CA SER A 11 -13.25 10.38 -3.83
C SER A 11 -12.71 11.14 -5.04
N ARG A 12 -11.79 12.08 -4.82
CA ARG A 12 -11.14 12.80 -5.92
C ARG A 12 -10.27 11.88 -6.77
N MET A 13 -9.49 11.00 -6.16
CA MET A 13 -8.66 10.05 -6.90
C MET A 13 -9.51 9.04 -7.69
N GLU A 14 -10.59 8.52 -7.09
CA GLU A 14 -11.54 7.61 -7.75
C GLU A 14 -12.27 8.27 -8.93
N SER A 15 -12.45 9.59 -8.90
CA SER A 15 -13.09 10.34 -10.01
C SER A 15 -12.20 10.50 -11.25
N VAL A 16 -10.91 10.17 -11.16
CA VAL A 16 -9.98 10.27 -12.29
C VAL A 16 -9.79 8.89 -12.93
N GLU A 17 -10.45 8.67 -14.07
CA GLU A 17 -10.53 7.38 -14.77
C GLU A 17 -9.17 6.74 -15.10
N SER A 18 -8.12 7.56 -15.30
CA SER A 18 -6.77 7.10 -15.62
C SER A 18 -5.89 6.78 -14.40
N VAL A 19 -6.32 7.13 -13.18
CA VAL A 19 -5.52 6.93 -11.97
C VAL A 19 -5.94 5.64 -11.30
N LYS A 20 -4.97 4.75 -11.11
CA LYS A 20 -5.14 3.50 -10.39
C LYS A 20 -4.72 3.71 -8.95
N THR A 21 -5.55 3.29 -8.01
CA THR A 21 -5.36 3.47 -6.57
C THR A 21 -5.60 2.18 -5.83
N GLY A 22 -5.23 2.13 -4.54
CA GLY A 22 -5.54 1.00 -3.66
C GLY A 22 -5.16 -0.37 -4.23
N ASP A 23 -6.15 -1.25 -4.27
CA ASP A 23 -6.03 -2.62 -4.78
C ASP A 23 -5.66 -2.63 -6.27
N ASP A 24 -6.31 -1.84 -7.11
CA ASP A 24 -6.06 -1.69 -8.54
C ASP A 24 -4.60 -1.33 -8.85
N ALA A 25 -4.03 -0.36 -8.12
CA ALA A 25 -2.63 0.04 -8.27
C ALA A 25 -1.67 -1.08 -7.86
N THR A 26 -2.01 -1.79 -6.79
CA THR A 26 -1.19 -2.88 -6.25
C THR A 26 -1.18 -4.07 -7.21
N LEU A 27 -2.32 -4.41 -7.81
CA LEU A 27 -2.44 -5.46 -8.81
C LEU A 27 -1.70 -5.13 -10.11
N LEU A 28 -1.69 -3.86 -10.53
CA LEU A 28 -0.89 -3.43 -11.67
C LEU A 28 0.61 -3.53 -11.41
N LEU A 29 1.06 -3.15 -10.20
CA LEU A 29 2.45 -3.33 -9.80
C LEU A 29 2.83 -4.82 -9.79
N LEU A 30 1.96 -5.67 -9.25
CA LEU A 30 2.14 -7.12 -9.28
C LEU A 30 2.26 -7.65 -10.71
N ALA A 31 1.38 -7.21 -11.62
CA ALA A 31 1.45 -7.61 -13.03
C ALA A 31 2.79 -7.20 -13.68
N ALA A 32 3.29 -5.99 -13.39
CA ALA A 32 4.58 -5.52 -13.88
C ALA A 32 5.78 -6.27 -13.28
N LEU A 33 5.65 -6.79 -12.05
CA LEU A 33 6.65 -7.66 -11.42
C LEU A 33 6.57 -9.11 -11.88
N MET A 34 5.45 -9.51 -12.48
CA MET A 34 5.22 -10.85 -13.02
C MET A 34 5.53 -10.93 -14.52
N SER A 35 5.67 -9.80 -15.21
CA SER A 35 6.06 -9.78 -16.63
C SER A 35 7.52 -10.16 -16.80
N ASP A 36 7.81 -11.03 -17.78
CA ASP A 36 9.17 -11.40 -18.15
C ASP A 36 9.65 -10.57 -19.35
N PRO A 37 10.81 -9.87 -19.26
CA PRO A 37 11.65 -9.67 -18.09
C PRO A 37 11.14 -8.55 -17.19
N VAL A 38 11.24 -8.74 -15.87
CA VAL A 38 10.97 -7.68 -14.89
C VAL A 38 12.03 -6.60 -15.02
N SER A 39 11.59 -5.35 -15.19
CA SER A 39 12.51 -4.22 -15.33
C SER A 39 13.43 -4.07 -14.10
N GLY A 40 14.75 -4.14 -14.31
CA GLY A 40 15.74 -3.90 -13.25
C GLY A 40 15.63 -2.49 -12.64
N SER A 41 15.21 -1.49 -13.41
CA SER A 41 14.98 -0.13 -12.89
C SER A 41 13.78 -0.07 -11.95
N LEU A 42 12.71 -0.82 -12.24
CA LEU A 42 11.55 -0.94 -11.36
C LEU A 42 11.95 -1.61 -10.04
N LYS A 43 12.66 -2.74 -10.10
CA LYS A 43 13.19 -3.42 -8.90
C LYS A 43 14.02 -2.47 -8.04
N SER A 44 14.97 -1.76 -8.66
CA SER A 44 15.82 -0.79 -7.94
C SER A 44 15.01 0.33 -7.30
N HIS A 45 14.03 0.90 -8.01
CA HIS A 45 13.18 1.95 -7.46
C HIS A 45 12.35 1.46 -6.27
N LEU A 46 11.78 0.26 -6.36
CA LEU A 46 10.99 -0.34 -5.29
C LEU A 46 11.83 -0.53 -4.01
N LEU A 47 13.02 -1.12 -4.15
CA LEU A 47 13.89 -1.45 -3.02
C LEU A 47 14.54 -0.23 -2.37
N ASN A 48 14.99 0.71 -3.18
CA ASN A 48 15.79 1.83 -2.70
C ASN A 48 14.94 3.01 -2.26
N PHE A 49 13.68 3.09 -2.71
CA PHE A 49 12.83 4.24 -2.46
C PHE A 49 11.39 3.87 -2.08
N ALA A 50 10.62 3.28 -3.00
CA ALA A 50 9.16 3.27 -2.88
C ALA A 50 8.67 2.46 -1.66
N LEU A 51 9.18 1.24 -1.46
CA LEU A 51 8.74 0.37 -0.38
C LEU A 51 9.13 0.93 1.00
N LYS A 52 10.34 1.48 1.13
CA LYS A 52 10.82 2.10 2.37
C LYS A 52 9.97 3.32 2.75
N LEU A 53 9.71 4.20 1.79
CA LEU A 53 8.91 5.39 2.00
C LEU A 53 7.45 5.03 2.35
N ALA A 54 6.87 4.08 1.61
CA ALA A 54 5.50 3.64 1.84
C ALA A 54 5.35 2.98 3.22
N ALA A 55 6.27 2.09 3.61
CA ALA A 55 6.27 1.46 4.93
C ALA A 55 6.35 2.50 6.05
N ARG A 56 7.24 3.49 5.91
CA ARG A 56 7.38 4.57 6.90
C ARG A 56 6.09 5.38 7.04
N ARG A 57 5.50 5.81 5.92
CA ARG A 57 4.25 6.58 5.92
C ARG A 57 3.09 5.78 6.51
N ALA A 58 2.97 4.49 6.18
CA ALA A 58 1.96 3.62 6.76
C ALA A 58 2.11 3.54 8.29
N GLY A 59 3.34 3.40 8.80
CA GLY A 59 3.63 3.44 10.23
C GLY A 59 3.30 4.77 10.90
N ASP A 60 3.63 5.90 10.25
CA ASP A 60 3.28 7.23 10.76
C ASP A 60 1.75 7.43 10.82
N TYR A 61 1.00 6.92 9.82
CA TYR A 61 -0.47 6.92 9.86
C TYR A 61 -1.04 5.99 10.94
N ALA A 62 -0.43 4.82 11.15
CA ALA A 62 -0.83 3.92 12.23
C ALA A 62 -0.73 4.63 13.58
N GLU A 63 0.38 5.34 13.80
CA GLU A 63 0.57 6.14 15.02
C GLU A 63 -0.48 7.26 15.12
N PHE A 64 -0.66 8.04 14.05
CA PHE A 64 -1.63 9.12 14.02
C PHE A 64 -3.07 8.69 14.38
N PHE A 65 -3.49 7.48 13.97
CA PHE A 65 -4.83 6.97 14.22
C PHE A 65 -4.97 6.17 15.53
N ARG A 66 -3.89 5.94 16.27
CA ARG A 66 -3.86 4.98 17.41
C ARG A 66 -5.01 5.19 18.40
N GLU A 67 -5.26 6.42 18.82
CA GLU A 67 -6.27 6.73 19.82
C GLU A 67 -7.66 7.02 19.22
N SER A 68 -7.70 7.63 18.04
CA SER A 68 -8.95 8.12 17.45
C SER A 68 -9.69 7.10 16.60
N ARG A 69 -8.96 6.17 15.98
CA ARG A 69 -9.48 5.16 15.05
C ARG A 69 -8.63 3.88 15.15
N PRO A 70 -8.76 3.10 16.24
CA PRO A 70 -7.89 1.96 16.52
C PRO A 70 -7.92 0.90 15.42
N VAL A 71 -9.07 0.68 14.76
CA VAL A 71 -9.17 -0.23 13.62
C VAL A 71 -8.33 0.24 12.43
N LEU A 72 -8.41 1.53 12.07
CA LEU A 72 -7.62 2.09 10.98
C LEU A 72 -6.12 2.13 11.32
N SER A 73 -5.80 2.38 12.60
CA SER A 73 -4.43 2.29 13.11
C SER A 73 -3.84 0.91 12.89
N ASP A 74 -4.55 -0.15 13.29
CA ASP A 74 -4.11 -1.53 13.12
C ASP A 74 -3.95 -1.91 11.63
N LEU A 75 -4.90 -1.52 10.78
CA LEU A 75 -4.80 -1.75 9.34
C LEU A 75 -3.57 -1.05 8.73
N LYS A 76 -3.27 0.19 9.16
CA LYS A 76 -2.08 0.92 8.71
C LYS A 76 -0.77 0.33 9.25
N TYR A 77 -0.80 -0.24 10.45
CA TYR A 77 0.35 -0.97 10.98
C TYR A 77 0.63 -2.25 10.17
N GLN A 78 -0.41 -3.04 9.86
CA GLN A 78 -0.30 -4.21 8.98
C GLN A 78 0.26 -3.83 7.60
N GLN A 79 -0.17 -2.68 7.06
CA GLN A 79 0.32 -2.15 5.79
C GLN A 79 1.83 -1.88 5.85
N ALA A 80 2.30 -1.24 6.93
CA ALA A 80 3.72 -0.98 7.13
C ALA A 80 4.55 -2.27 7.20
N VAL A 81 4.04 -3.30 7.89
CA VAL A 81 4.70 -4.60 8.02
C VAL A 81 4.81 -5.30 6.67
N LEU A 82 3.73 -5.37 5.88
CA LEU A 82 3.75 -5.99 4.55
C LEU A 82 4.74 -5.29 3.61
N LEU A 83 4.74 -3.96 3.61
CA LEU A 83 5.68 -3.18 2.78
C LEU A 83 7.14 -3.40 3.20
N GLY A 84 7.41 -3.54 4.50
CA GLY A 84 8.73 -3.90 5.03
C GLY A 84 9.16 -5.31 4.62
N ARG A 85 8.23 -6.27 4.59
CA ARG A 85 8.47 -7.63 4.08
C ARG A 85 8.78 -7.62 2.59
N CYS A 86 7.99 -6.92 1.77
CA CYS A 86 8.28 -6.73 0.35
C CYS A 86 9.69 -6.20 0.12
N GLN A 87 10.12 -5.21 0.92
CA GLN A 87 11.45 -4.63 0.80
C GLN A 87 12.55 -5.64 1.18
N SER A 88 12.34 -6.39 2.26
CA SER A 88 13.31 -7.38 2.74
C SER A 88 13.45 -8.55 1.77
N ASN A 89 12.33 -9.09 1.29
CA ASN A 89 12.30 -10.22 0.34
C ASN A 89 12.88 -9.82 -1.02
N GLY A 90 12.50 -8.65 -1.55
CA GLY A 90 13.05 -8.18 -2.82
C GLY A 90 14.55 -7.84 -2.73
N ALA A 91 15.07 -7.43 -1.56
CA ALA A 91 16.51 -7.26 -1.35
C ALA A 91 17.28 -8.58 -1.37
N ASN A 92 16.61 -9.69 -1.04
CA ASN A 92 17.12 -11.06 -1.17
C ASN A 92 16.82 -11.69 -2.54
N ASP A 93 16.35 -10.90 -3.50
CA ASP A 93 15.92 -11.32 -4.84
C ASP A 93 14.76 -12.34 -4.86
N ASP A 94 14.03 -12.48 -3.76
CA ASP A 94 12.84 -13.34 -3.66
C ASP A 94 11.58 -12.59 -4.12
N TRP A 95 11.49 -12.38 -5.42
CA TRP A 95 10.37 -11.66 -6.04
C TRP A 95 9.07 -12.47 -6.08
N SER A 96 9.15 -13.79 -5.90
CA SER A 96 7.96 -14.63 -5.76
C SER A 96 7.24 -14.30 -4.45
N THR A 97 7.97 -14.24 -3.33
CA THR A 97 7.37 -13.86 -2.05
C THR A 97 6.92 -12.40 -2.04
N VAL A 98 7.64 -11.50 -2.72
CA VAL A 98 7.17 -10.11 -2.92
C VAL A 98 5.82 -10.08 -3.64
N ALA A 99 5.63 -10.91 -4.67
CA ALA A 99 4.36 -11.01 -5.38
C ALA A 99 3.22 -11.47 -4.46
N ASP A 100 3.45 -12.45 -3.60
CA ASP A 100 2.46 -12.92 -2.62
C ASP A 100 2.15 -11.87 -1.54
N ASP A 101 3.17 -11.17 -1.06
CA ASP A 101 3.02 -10.06 -0.12
C ASP A 101 2.21 -8.90 -0.75
N LEU A 102 2.42 -8.61 -2.05
CA LEU A 102 1.64 -7.60 -2.78
C LEU A 102 0.18 -8.01 -3.00
N ARG A 103 -0.12 -9.30 -3.23
CA ARG A 103 -1.51 -9.78 -3.25
C ARG A 103 -2.19 -9.54 -1.90
N THR A 104 -1.51 -9.87 -0.82
CA THR A 104 -2.00 -9.63 0.54
C THR A 104 -2.19 -8.13 0.81
N LEU A 105 -1.27 -7.30 0.31
CA LEU A 105 -1.37 -5.84 0.42
C LEU A 105 -2.60 -5.30 -0.33
N SER A 106 -2.91 -5.83 -1.51
CA SER A 106 -4.08 -5.43 -2.30
C SER A 106 -5.38 -5.62 -1.51
N GLU A 107 -5.55 -6.78 -0.88
CA GLU A 107 -6.71 -7.05 -0.01
C GLU A 107 -6.77 -6.12 1.22
N LEU A 108 -5.61 -5.79 1.78
CA LEU A 108 -5.50 -4.87 2.91
C LEU A 108 -5.86 -3.43 2.51
N GLU A 109 -5.47 -2.96 1.33
CA GLU A 109 -5.83 -1.63 0.81
C GLU A 109 -7.35 -1.48 0.70
N GLU A 110 -8.06 -2.51 0.25
CA GLU A 110 -9.52 -2.48 0.17
C GLU A 110 -10.15 -2.39 1.58
N ARG A 111 -9.59 -3.10 2.56
CA ARG A 111 -10.04 -2.98 3.97
C ARG A 111 -9.78 -1.59 4.54
N ILE A 112 -8.62 -1.00 4.24
CA ILE A 112 -8.29 0.39 4.62
C ILE A 112 -9.30 1.35 4.01
N ARG A 113 -9.57 1.23 2.71
CA ARG A 113 -10.52 2.08 1.99
C ARG A 113 -11.90 2.01 2.64
N ARG A 114 -12.43 0.81 2.90
CA ARG A 114 -13.72 0.65 3.60
C ARG A 114 -13.73 1.33 4.96
N SER A 115 -12.70 1.10 5.78
CA SER A 115 -12.59 1.72 7.11
C SER A 115 -12.51 3.26 7.06
N VAL A 116 -11.91 3.83 6.01
CA VAL A 116 -11.91 5.27 5.77
C VAL A 116 -13.30 5.77 5.38
N MET A 117 -14.00 5.04 4.51
CA MET A 117 -15.28 5.45 3.91
C MET A 117 -16.50 5.21 4.82
N GLU A 118 -16.41 4.28 5.76
CA GLU A 118 -17.45 4.05 6.76
C GLU A 118 -17.75 5.32 7.57
N ARG A 119 -19.04 5.58 7.81
CA ARG A 119 -19.49 6.67 8.67
C ARG A 119 -19.18 6.28 10.12
N SER A 120 -18.28 7.03 10.75
CA SER A 120 -18.17 7.07 12.22
C SER A 120 -19.28 7.91 12.82
#